data_AF-A0A352XE49-F1
#
_entry.id   AF-A0A352XE49-F1
#
_cell.length_a   1.000
_cell.length_b   1.000
_cell.length_c   1.000
_cell.angle_alpha   90.00
_cell.angle_beta   90.00
_cell.angle_gamma   90.00
#
_symmetry.space_group_name_H-M   'P 1'
#
loop_
_entity.id
_entity.type
_entity.pdbx_description
1 polymer ?
#
loop_
_entity_poly.entity_id
_entity_poly.type
_entity_poly.pdbx_seq_one_letter_code
_entity_poly.pdbx_strand_id
1 'polypeptide(L)'
;MSSFILWNVSFDKKKKELSFFATAIKWLYINQGTEEMIAEMLGDLGLDGVDFDKWTIDHFITDYLSDDPLSHDWKDVWLHTWSIKVHLTESIQLEMKTTHLVRTLARDDNDFDSGLVYFPTKCVLIADFYDSESLVKAKKILAKVKLLREDKANLDIFYSQFPQISEYLLKLLEKEYLEQEIIYETIPEDLLIYERGGQPLQLILTVGTFDEEFFARDAKLAGLISDLVHELGGTTMWHELDEKLCEIKGNQLRGDNQSVQMQM
;
A
#
# COMPACT_ATOMS: atom_id res chain seq x y z
N MET A 1 6.82 -24.65 -1.79
CA MET A 1 5.81 -23.65 -1.36
C MET A 1 6.50 -22.31 -1.23
N SER A 2 5.99 -21.28 -1.88
CA SER A 2 6.54 -19.91 -1.91
C SER A 2 6.66 -19.28 -0.51
N SER A 3 7.68 -18.45 -0.34
CA SER A 3 7.97 -17.70 0.89
C SER A 3 7.28 -16.33 0.89
N PHE A 4 7.40 -15.60 -0.22
CA PHE A 4 6.88 -14.24 -0.39
C PHE A 4 6.12 -14.07 -1.71
N ILE A 5 5.28 -13.04 -1.77
CA ILE A 5 4.74 -12.46 -3.00
C ILE A 5 5.50 -11.18 -3.28
N LEU A 6 6.19 -11.11 -4.41
CA LEU A 6 6.83 -9.92 -4.93
C LEU A 6 5.84 -9.16 -5.80
N TRP A 7 5.73 -7.85 -5.57
CA TRP A 7 4.78 -7.02 -6.30
C TRP A 7 5.26 -5.57 -6.40
N ASN A 8 4.57 -4.80 -7.23
CA ASN A 8 4.81 -3.37 -7.40
C ASN A 8 6.23 -2.99 -7.83
N VAL A 9 6.75 -3.75 -8.80
CA VAL A 9 8.12 -3.60 -9.28
C VAL A 9 8.26 -2.33 -10.12
N SER A 10 9.28 -1.53 -9.82
CA SER A 10 9.58 -0.28 -10.51
C SER A 10 11.08 -0.06 -10.64
N PHE A 11 11.54 0.54 -11.73
CA PHE A 11 12.95 0.84 -11.96
C PHE A 11 13.19 2.33 -12.22
N ASP A 12 14.01 2.97 -11.37
CA ASP A 12 14.53 4.32 -11.60
C ASP A 12 15.82 4.25 -12.42
N LYS A 13 15.71 4.51 -13.72
CA LYS A 13 16.85 4.50 -14.66
C LYS A 13 17.97 5.49 -14.29
N LYS A 14 17.65 6.61 -13.63
CA LYS A 14 18.64 7.63 -13.27
C LYS A 14 19.49 7.19 -12.10
N LYS A 15 18.86 6.54 -11.11
CA LYS A 15 19.53 6.00 -9.93
C LYS A 15 20.02 4.57 -10.10
N LYS A 16 19.63 3.89 -11.18
CA LYS A 16 19.79 2.44 -11.36
C LYS A 16 19.23 1.64 -10.19
N GLU A 17 18.09 2.09 -9.67
CA GLU A 17 17.47 1.49 -8.48
C GLU A 17 16.21 0.73 -8.89
N LEU A 18 16.21 -0.57 -8.65
CA LEU A 18 15.00 -1.39 -8.69
C LEU A 18 14.33 -1.31 -7.32
N SER A 19 13.01 -1.16 -7.30
CA SER A 19 12.23 -1.20 -6.06
C SER A 19 11.05 -2.14 -6.24
N PHE A 20 10.79 -2.99 -5.25
CA PHE A 20 9.62 -3.87 -5.20
C PHE A 20 9.16 -4.04 -3.75
N PHE A 21 7.97 -4.60 -3.56
CA PHE A 21 7.48 -5.03 -2.25
C PHE A 21 7.55 -6.55 -2.18
N ALA A 22 7.82 -7.09 -0.99
CA ALA A 22 7.74 -8.51 -0.69
C ALA A 22 6.77 -8.70 0.48
N THR A 23 5.63 -9.35 0.24
CA THR A 23 4.64 -9.66 1.28
C THR A 23 4.78 -11.13 1.70
N ALA A 24 4.85 -11.36 3.01
CA ALA A 24 4.99 -12.70 3.57
C ALA A 24 3.72 -13.53 3.36
N ILE A 25 3.89 -14.79 2.91
CA ILE A 25 2.79 -15.78 2.82
C ILE A 25 2.75 -16.66 4.09
N LYS A 26 3.84 -16.65 4.86
CA LYS A 26 4.03 -17.40 6.11
C LYS A 26 4.75 -16.52 7.12
N TRP A 27 4.95 -17.04 8.33
CA TRP A 27 5.80 -16.46 9.38
C TRP A 27 7.31 -16.47 9.02
N LEU A 28 7.66 -16.01 7.82
CA LEU A 28 9.02 -15.78 7.38
C LEU A 28 9.27 -14.28 7.41
N TYR A 29 10.41 -13.91 7.98
CA TYR A 29 10.82 -12.53 8.15
C TYR A 29 12.05 -12.26 7.31
N ILE A 30 12.16 -11.04 6.80
CA ILE A 30 13.38 -10.53 6.20
C ILE A 30 14.04 -9.62 7.24
N ASN A 31 15.31 -9.87 7.54
CA ASN A 31 16.13 -8.99 8.36
C ASN A 31 16.66 -7.86 7.49
N GLN A 32 17.94 -7.98 7.12
CA GLN A 32 18.63 -7.14 6.17
C GLN A 32 18.64 -7.78 4.78
N GLY A 33 18.22 -9.06 4.65
CA GLY A 33 18.38 -9.85 3.43
C GLY A 33 19.82 -10.29 3.21
N THR A 34 20.00 -11.43 2.56
CA THR A 34 21.30 -11.88 2.04
C THR A 34 21.46 -11.55 0.57
N GLU A 35 22.69 -11.58 0.07
CA GLU A 35 22.97 -11.44 -1.36
C GLU A 35 22.25 -12.54 -2.15
N GLU A 36 22.26 -13.78 -1.66
CA GLU A 36 21.58 -14.92 -2.27
C GLU A 36 20.05 -14.70 -2.34
N MET A 37 19.45 -14.18 -1.27
CA MET A 37 18.02 -13.86 -1.25
C MET A 37 17.67 -12.81 -2.30
N ILE A 38 18.45 -11.73 -2.38
CA ILE A 38 18.22 -10.65 -3.34
C ILE A 38 18.42 -11.16 -4.77
N ALA A 39 19.48 -11.94 -5.03
CA ALA A 39 19.72 -12.54 -6.33
C ALA A 39 18.58 -13.46 -6.78
N GLU A 40 18.05 -14.30 -5.88
CA GLU A 40 16.90 -15.16 -6.18
C GLU A 40 15.64 -14.35 -6.48
N MET A 41 15.35 -13.31 -5.68
CA MET A 41 14.23 -12.41 -5.95
C MET A 41 14.37 -11.71 -7.30
N LEU A 42 15.56 -11.24 -7.67
CA LEU A 42 15.81 -10.63 -8.98
C LEU A 42 15.60 -11.63 -10.12
N GLY A 43 16.08 -12.87 -9.97
CA GLY A 43 15.86 -13.94 -10.93
C GLY A 43 14.36 -14.24 -11.13
N ASP A 44 13.60 -14.35 -10.05
CA ASP A 44 12.15 -14.55 -10.09
C ASP A 44 11.41 -13.39 -10.79
N LEU A 45 11.95 -12.17 -10.71
CA LEU A 45 11.45 -11.00 -11.44
C LEU A 45 11.89 -10.96 -12.92
N GLY A 46 12.62 -11.98 -13.39
CA GLY A 46 13.12 -12.09 -14.76
C GLY A 46 14.41 -11.32 -15.04
N LEU A 47 15.18 -10.98 -13.99
CA LEU A 47 16.44 -10.24 -14.05
C LEU A 47 17.64 -11.15 -13.73
N ASP A 48 17.63 -12.36 -14.28
CA ASP A 48 18.70 -13.34 -14.09
C ASP A 48 20.06 -12.78 -14.53
N GLY A 49 21.07 -12.93 -13.67
CA GLY A 49 22.45 -12.55 -13.96
C GLY A 49 22.73 -11.04 -13.93
N VAL A 50 21.81 -10.23 -13.41
CA VAL A 50 22.03 -8.80 -13.19
C VAL A 50 22.81 -8.58 -11.90
N ASP A 51 23.98 -7.95 -12.01
CA ASP A 51 24.82 -7.63 -10.86
C ASP A 51 24.28 -6.41 -10.08
N PHE A 52 24.30 -6.52 -8.76
CA PHE A 52 23.95 -5.45 -7.82
C PHE A 52 25.03 -5.28 -6.75
N ASP A 53 25.12 -4.11 -6.14
CA ASP A 53 26.17 -3.79 -5.15
C ASP A 53 25.61 -3.39 -3.78
N LYS A 54 24.35 -2.95 -3.71
CA LYS A 54 23.69 -2.49 -2.48
C LYS A 54 22.20 -2.75 -2.52
N TRP A 55 21.62 -2.98 -1.35
CA TRP A 55 20.17 -3.00 -1.17
C TRP A 55 19.77 -2.41 0.17
N THR A 56 18.50 -2.02 0.28
CA THR A 56 17.86 -1.60 1.53
C THR A 56 16.54 -2.31 1.68
N ILE A 57 16.21 -2.67 2.92
CA ILE A 57 14.99 -3.37 3.26
C ILE A 57 14.31 -2.61 4.41
N ASP A 58 13.09 -2.14 4.16
CA ASP A 58 12.27 -1.44 5.16
C ASP A 58 11.00 -2.24 5.43
N HIS A 59 10.75 -2.60 6.69
CA HIS A 59 9.57 -3.37 7.12
C HIS A 59 8.35 -2.46 7.36
N PHE A 60 7.17 -2.96 7.00
CA PHE A 60 5.86 -2.39 7.34
C PHE A 60 4.77 -3.48 7.38
N ILE A 61 3.58 -3.10 7.83
CA ILE A 61 2.38 -3.94 7.86
C ILE A 61 1.28 -3.30 7.00
N THR A 62 0.58 -4.11 6.21
CA THR A 62 -0.49 -3.67 5.29
C THR A 62 -1.56 -4.75 5.09
N ASP A 63 -2.78 -4.35 4.80
CA ASP A 63 -3.94 -5.21 4.49
C ASP A 63 -4.10 -5.52 2.99
N TYR A 64 -3.31 -4.87 2.12
CA TYR A 64 -3.53 -4.84 0.67
C TYR A 64 -3.64 -6.21 -0.03
N LEU A 65 -2.85 -7.20 0.40
CA LEU A 65 -2.84 -8.56 -0.17
C LEU A 65 -3.40 -9.62 0.79
N SER A 66 -4.22 -9.21 1.78
CA SER A 66 -4.86 -10.17 2.69
C SER A 66 -5.79 -11.12 1.93
N ASP A 67 -5.62 -12.41 2.18
CA ASP A 67 -6.50 -13.46 1.66
C ASP A 67 -7.80 -13.59 2.52
N ASP A 68 -7.81 -13.05 3.74
CA ASP A 68 -8.96 -13.10 4.66
C ASP A 68 -9.16 -11.75 5.40
N PRO A 69 -9.62 -10.70 4.68
CA PRO A 69 -9.85 -9.38 5.26
C PRO A 69 -11.00 -9.35 6.29
N LEU A 70 -11.77 -10.44 6.41
CA LEU A 70 -12.88 -10.58 7.37
C LEU A 70 -12.49 -11.40 8.60
N SER A 71 -11.23 -11.83 8.71
CA SER A 71 -10.76 -12.58 9.88
C SER A 71 -10.91 -11.75 11.16
N HIS A 72 -11.16 -12.45 12.27
CA HIS A 72 -11.14 -11.88 13.61
C HIS A 72 -9.74 -11.85 14.22
N ASP A 73 -8.77 -12.54 13.63
CA ASP A 73 -7.38 -12.42 14.00
C ASP A 73 -6.73 -11.35 13.10
N TRP A 74 -6.31 -10.25 13.71
CA TRP A 74 -5.66 -9.16 13.00
C TRP A 74 -4.43 -9.65 12.22
N LYS A 75 -3.78 -10.74 12.64
CA LYS A 75 -2.61 -11.35 11.98
C LYS A 75 -2.92 -11.95 10.61
N ASP A 76 -4.18 -12.29 10.35
CA ASP A 76 -4.63 -12.76 9.04
C ASP A 76 -4.98 -11.58 8.12
N VAL A 77 -5.39 -10.45 8.70
CA VAL A 77 -5.76 -9.23 7.97
C VAL A 77 -4.52 -8.41 7.60
N TRP A 78 -3.61 -8.23 8.56
CA TRP A 78 -2.50 -7.29 8.45
C TRP A 78 -1.18 -8.02 8.21
N LEU A 79 -0.74 -8.01 6.95
CA LEU A 79 0.39 -8.80 6.49
C LEU A 79 1.73 -8.06 6.63
N HIS A 80 2.74 -8.80 7.10
CA HIS A 80 4.11 -8.33 7.09
C HIS A 80 4.60 -8.16 5.65
N THR A 81 5.07 -6.96 5.33
CA THR A 81 5.58 -6.60 4.01
C THR A 81 6.89 -5.81 4.12
N TRP A 82 7.77 -5.99 3.14
CA TRP A 82 9.04 -5.27 3.06
C TRP A 82 9.14 -4.47 1.77
N SER A 83 9.56 -3.22 1.89
CA SER A 83 10.01 -2.40 0.77
C SER A 83 11.48 -2.68 0.51
N ILE A 84 11.77 -3.31 -0.63
CA ILE A 84 13.13 -3.66 -1.03
C ILE A 84 13.54 -2.74 -2.16
N LYS A 85 14.71 -2.12 -2.00
CA LYS A 85 15.37 -1.32 -3.06
C LYS A 85 16.74 -1.91 -3.31
N VAL A 86 17.05 -2.14 -4.57
CA VAL A 86 18.31 -2.76 -5.02
C VAL A 86 18.97 -1.83 -6.02
N HIS A 87 20.21 -1.43 -5.74
CA HIS A 87 21.03 -0.65 -6.66
C HIS A 87 21.76 -1.60 -7.61
N LEU A 88 21.47 -1.47 -8.90
CA LEU A 88 22.03 -2.29 -9.96
C LEU A 88 23.30 -1.63 -10.52
N THR A 89 24.27 -2.45 -10.91
CA THR A 89 25.51 -1.95 -11.51
C THR A 89 25.27 -1.38 -12.92
N GLU A 90 24.28 -1.91 -13.62
CA GLU A 90 23.88 -1.52 -14.97
C GLU A 90 22.41 -1.09 -15.08
N SER A 91 22.06 -0.46 -16.21
CA SER A 91 20.67 -0.11 -16.48
C SER A 91 19.98 -1.28 -17.15
N ILE A 92 18.81 -1.66 -16.64
CA ILE A 92 17.99 -2.72 -17.21
C ILE A 92 16.82 -2.17 -18.02
N GLN A 93 16.23 -3.05 -18.84
CA GLN A 93 14.89 -2.85 -19.39
C GLN A 93 13.91 -3.69 -18.58
N LEU A 94 13.03 -3.03 -17.83
CA LEU A 94 12.01 -3.70 -17.03
C LEU A 94 10.74 -3.87 -17.88
N GLU A 95 10.35 -5.12 -18.16
CA GLU A 95 9.15 -5.46 -18.94
C GLU A 95 7.98 -5.96 -18.06
N MET A 96 8.05 -5.72 -16.76
CA MET A 96 7.01 -6.14 -15.83
C MET A 96 5.82 -5.17 -15.84
N LYS A 97 4.60 -5.73 -15.86
CA LYS A 97 3.40 -4.96 -15.58
C LYS A 97 3.25 -4.78 -14.08
N THR A 98 2.64 -3.66 -13.75
CA THR A 98 2.31 -3.22 -12.40
C THR A 98 1.45 -4.21 -11.60
N THR A 99 0.65 -5.02 -12.28
CA THR A 99 -0.26 -6.00 -11.67
C THR A 99 0.33 -7.40 -11.53
N HIS A 100 1.61 -7.60 -11.88
CA HIS A 100 2.23 -8.91 -11.79
C HIS A 100 2.59 -9.22 -10.34
N LEU A 101 1.93 -10.23 -9.77
CA LEU A 101 2.29 -10.85 -8.50
C LEU A 101 3.22 -12.04 -8.80
N VAL A 102 4.45 -11.98 -8.31
CA VAL A 102 5.47 -13.01 -8.52
C VAL A 102 5.70 -13.75 -7.22
N ARG A 103 5.53 -15.07 -7.21
CA ARG A 103 5.81 -15.89 -6.03
C ARG A 103 7.27 -16.30 -6.03
N THR A 104 7.97 -16.04 -4.94
CA THR A 104 9.39 -16.38 -4.78
C THR A 104 9.60 -17.43 -3.69
N LEU A 105 10.65 -18.24 -3.84
CA LEU A 105 11.12 -19.15 -2.80
C LEU A 105 12.22 -18.54 -1.93
N ALA A 106 12.73 -17.34 -2.27
CA ALA A 106 13.83 -16.67 -1.61
C ALA A 106 13.64 -16.60 -0.09
N ARG A 107 14.74 -16.74 0.64
CA ARG A 107 14.79 -16.71 2.10
C ARG A 107 16.00 -15.96 2.60
N ASP A 108 15.80 -15.23 3.69
CA ASP A 108 16.89 -14.69 4.48
C ASP A 108 17.36 -15.80 5.43
N ASP A 109 18.42 -16.51 5.02
CA ASP A 109 18.99 -17.63 5.78
C ASP A 109 19.93 -17.16 6.92
N ASN A 110 20.00 -15.84 7.17
CA ASN A 110 20.67 -15.34 8.36
C ASN A 110 19.89 -15.81 9.60
N ASP A 111 20.48 -16.78 10.33
CA ASP A 111 19.91 -17.37 11.55
C ASP A 111 19.43 -16.27 12.51
N PHE A 112 18.11 -16.19 12.68
CA PHE A 112 17.50 -15.52 13.81
C PHE A 112 17.29 -16.53 14.93
N ASP A 113 18.20 -16.50 15.89
CA ASP A 113 17.86 -16.91 17.25
C ASP A 113 16.89 -15.83 17.80
N SER A 114 15.65 -16.23 18.11
CA SER A 114 14.53 -15.44 18.69
C SER A 114 13.54 -14.75 17.74
N GLY A 115 12.30 -15.24 17.80
CA GLY A 115 11.09 -14.68 17.16
C GLY A 115 10.68 -13.32 17.74
N LEU A 116 11.43 -12.27 17.38
CA LEU A 116 11.03 -10.90 17.65
C LEU A 116 10.11 -10.39 16.56
N VAL A 117 8.87 -10.14 16.96
CA VAL A 117 7.91 -9.34 16.23
C VAL A 117 8.42 -7.89 16.22
N TYR A 118 8.59 -7.29 15.05
CA TYR A 118 9.05 -5.90 14.91
C TYR A 118 7.92 -4.95 15.30
N PHE A 119 7.74 -4.71 16.59
CA PHE A 119 6.92 -3.61 17.08
C PHE A 119 7.80 -2.62 17.87
N PRO A 120 7.55 -1.31 17.70
CA PRO A 120 6.55 -0.69 16.84
C PRO A 120 6.94 -0.78 15.34
N THR A 121 5.95 -0.81 14.43
CA THR A 121 6.15 -0.86 12.98
C THR A 121 5.18 0.03 12.22
N LYS A 122 5.52 0.35 10.98
CA LYS A 122 4.75 1.21 10.10
C LYS A 122 3.45 0.51 9.68
N CYS A 123 2.33 1.17 9.90
CA CYS A 123 1.06 0.80 9.28
C CYS A 123 0.94 1.53 7.94
N VAL A 124 0.83 0.78 6.85
CA VAL A 124 0.77 1.31 5.48
C VAL A 124 -0.48 0.83 4.78
N LEU A 125 -1.24 1.77 4.25
CA LEU A 125 -2.34 1.49 3.32
C LEU A 125 -1.86 1.72 1.89
N ILE A 126 -2.33 0.87 0.98
CA ILE A 126 -2.01 0.93 -0.44
C ILE A 126 -3.30 1.29 -1.16
N ALA A 127 -3.43 2.55 -1.57
CA ALA A 127 -4.67 3.07 -2.13
C ALA A 127 -4.60 3.13 -3.65
N ASP A 128 -5.36 2.29 -4.34
CA ASP A 128 -5.55 2.34 -5.78
C ASP A 128 -6.76 3.18 -6.16
N PHE A 129 -6.63 3.95 -7.23
CA PHE A 129 -7.69 4.80 -7.76
C PHE A 129 -8.09 4.34 -9.16
N TYR A 130 -9.39 4.40 -9.45
CA TYR A 130 -9.91 3.96 -10.74
C TYR A 130 -9.65 4.97 -11.87
N ASP A 131 -9.41 6.23 -11.51
CA ASP A 131 -9.16 7.32 -12.45
C ASP A 131 -8.26 8.41 -11.87
N SER A 132 -7.67 9.22 -12.75
CA SER A 132 -6.73 10.27 -12.37
C SER A 132 -7.37 11.47 -11.66
N GLU A 133 -8.65 11.74 -11.89
CA GLU A 133 -9.37 12.84 -11.24
C GLU A 133 -9.59 12.52 -9.76
N SER A 134 -10.05 11.30 -9.46
CA SER A 134 -10.20 10.75 -8.12
C SER A 134 -8.87 10.75 -7.36
N LEU A 135 -7.78 10.32 -8.00
CA LEU A 135 -6.43 10.40 -7.42
C LEU A 135 -6.01 11.83 -7.05
N VAL A 136 -6.17 12.79 -7.98
CA VAL A 136 -5.79 14.20 -7.75
C VAL A 136 -6.61 14.80 -6.61
N LYS A 137 -7.91 14.50 -6.59
CA LYS A 137 -8.81 14.90 -5.50
C LYS A 137 -8.37 14.29 -4.17
N ALA A 138 -8.05 13.00 -4.15
CA ALA A 138 -7.63 12.30 -2.95
C ALA A 138 -6.35 12.87 -2.36
N LYS A 139 -5.31 13.11 -3.18
CA LYS A 139 -4.07 13.77 -2.73
C LYS A 139 -4.33 15.09 -2.02
N LYS A 140 -5.20 15.93 -2.59
CA LYS A 140 -5.55 17.24 -2.02
C LYS A 140 -6.27 17.12 -0.67
N ILE A 141 -7.14 16.13 -0.52
CA ILE A 141 -7.97 15.93 0.68
C ILE A 141 -7.15 15.24 1.77
N LEU A 142 -6.49 14.12 1.46
CA LEU A 142 -5.66 13.36 2.41
C LEU A 142 -4.53 14.22 2.99
N ALA A 143 -3.89 15.09 2.19
CA ALA A 143 -2.87 16.01 2.69
C ALA A 143 -3.36 17.00 3.76
N LYS A 144 -4.69 17.20 3.86
CA LYS A 144 -5.34 18.05 4.85
C LYS A 144 -5.92 17.27 6.02
N VAL A 145 -6.05 15.95 5.93
CA VAL A 145 -6.60 15.11 7.01
C VAL A 145 -5.81 15.28 8.30
N LYS A 146 -4.48 15.43 8.19
CA LYS A 146 -3.61 15.72 9.34
C LYS A 146 -3.97 17.01 10.10
N LEU A 147 -4.70 17.95 9.48
CA LEU A 147 -5.12 19.20 10.11
C LEU A 147 -6.30 18.99 11.08
N LEU A 148 -7.01 17.87 10.97
CA LEU A 148 -8.16 17.57 11.82
C LEU A 148 -7.77 17.45 13.30
N ARG A 149 -6.52 17.12 13.62
CA ARG A 149 -6.01 17.03 15.00
C ARG A 149 -5.70 18.39 15.64
N GLU A 150 -5.52 19.44 14.84
CA GLU A 150 -4.93 20.70 15.32
C GLU A 150 -5.97 21.62 15.99
N ASP A 151 -7.18 21.70 15.46
CA ASP A 151 -8.27 22.53 15.98
C ASP A 151 -9.62 22.06 15.43
N LYS A 152 -10.67 22.08 16.26
CA LYS A 152 -12.07 21.87 15.83
C LYS A 152 -12.49 22.83 14.71
N ALA A 153 -11.95 24.05 14.69
CA ALA A 153 -12.21 25.01 13.61
C ALA A 153 -11.76 24.47 12.24
N ASN A 154 -10.79 23.56 12.19
CA ASN A 154 -10.36 22.93 10.95
C ASN A 154 -11.40 21.98 10.38
N LEU A 155 -12.26 21.37 11.19
CA LEU A 155 -13.32 20.48 10.72
C LEU A 155 -14.37 21.25 9.90
N ASP A 156 -14.80 22.42 10.39
CA ASP A 156 -15.72 23.31 9.68
C ASP A 156 -15.11 23.82 8.36
N ILE A 157 -13.83 24.20 8.40
CA ILE A 157 -13.09 24.62 7.20
C ILE A 157 -12.97 23.46 6.21
N PHE A 158 -12.66 22.25 6.68
CA PHE A 158 -12.52 21.06 5.83
C PHE A 158 -13.84 20.76 5.12
N TYR A 159 -14.94 20.75 5.86
CA TYR A 159 -16.27 20.52 5.31
C TYR A 159 -16.64 21.58 4.27
N SER A 160 -16.37 22.87 4.53
CA SER A 160 -16.65 23.94 3.58
C SER A 160 -15.90 23.77 2.24
N GLN A 161 -14.71 23.16 2.28
CA GLN A 161 -13.87 22.94 1.11
C GLN A 161 -14.18 21.63 0.39
N PHE A 162 -14.72 20.65 1.10
CA PHE A 162 -14.98 19.29 0.61
C PHE A 162 -16.35 18.76 1.07
N PRO A 163 -17.46 19.44 0.69
CA PRO A 163 -18.81 19.10 1.17
C PRO A 163 -19.29 17.71 0.73
N GLN A 164 -18.61 17.09 -0.24
CA GLN A 164 -18.89 15.75 -0.72
C GLN A 164 -18.39 14.63 0.22
N ILE A 165 -17.54 14.94 1.21
CA ILE A 165 -17.03 13.96 2.18
C ILE A 165 -18.00 13.88 3.35
N SER A 166 -18.21 12.67 3.86
CA SER A 166 -19.10 12.44 4.99
C SER A 166 -18.62 13.19 6.23
N GLU A 167 -19.46 14.12 6.73
CA GLU A 167 -19.19 14.83 7.98
C GLU A 167 -19.05 13.85 9.16
N TYR A 168 -19.80 12.75 9.13
CA TYR A 168 -19.70 11.70 10.14
C TYR A 168 -18.32 11.04 10.13
N LEU A 169 -17.79 10.71 8.95
CA LEU A 169 -16.47 10.12 8.80
C LEU A 169 -15.37 11.07 9.31
N LEU A 170 -15.45 12.35 8.97
CA LEU A 170 -14.47 13.35 9.43
C LEU A 170 -14.46 13.50 10.96
N LYS A 171 -15.63 13.45 11.60
CA LYS A 171 -15.75 13.46 13.07
C LYS A 171 -15.17 12.19 13.71
N LEU A 172 -15.33 11.04 13.08
CA LEU A 172 -14.70 9.80 13.55
C LEU A 172 -13.17 9.86 13.42
N LEU A 173 -12.66 10.36 12.28
CA LEU A 173 -11.23 10.56 12.06
C LEU A 173 -10.63 11.51 13.11
N GLU A 174 -11.23 12.69 13.32
CA GLU A 174 -10.80 13.65 14.35
C GLU A 174 -10.72 12.97 15.72
N LYS A 175 -11.80 12.30 16.13
CA LYS A 175 -11.86 11.60 17.42
C LYS A 175 -10.77 10.54 17.55
N GLU A 176 -10.57 9.74 16.51
CA GLU A 176 -9.57 8.66 16.53
C GLU A 176 -8.15 9.22 16.59
N TYR A 177 -7.83 10.27 15.83
CA TYR A 177 -6.53 10.93 15.91
C TYR A 177 -6.24 11.41 17.34
N LEU A 178 -7.21 12.06 17.99
CA LEU A 178 -7.07 12.51 19.37
C LEU A 178 -6.89 11.35 20.36
N GLU A 179 -7.61 10.23 20.16
CA GLU A 179 -7.44 9.03 20.98
C GLU A 179 -6.04 8.42 20.82
N GLN A 180 -5.52 8.34 19.60
CA GLN A 180 -4.19 7.82 19.33
C GLN A 180 -3.07 8.74 19.86
N GLU A 181 -3.24 10.07 19.80
CA GLU A 181 -2.30 11.01 20.41
C GLU A 181 -2.24 10.90 21.94
N ILE A 182 -3.36 10.57 22.60
CA ILE A 182 -3.38 10.30 24.04
C ILE A 182 -2.58 9.03 24.37
N ILE A 183 -2.65 8.00 23.51
CA ILE A 183 -1.99 6.72 23.73
C ILE A 183 -0.47 6.82 23.45
N TYR A 184 -0.08 7.45 22.35
CA TYR A 184 1.30 7.44 21.85
C TYR A 184 2.07 8.76 22.07
N GLU A 185 1.46 9.76 22.72
CA GLU A 185 1.94 11.16 22.88
C GLU A 185 2.10 11.94 21.56
N THR A 186 2.64 11.32 20.53
CA THR A 186 2.74 11.82 19.15
C THR A 186 2.79 10.63 18.22
N ILE A 187 1.94 10.58 17.20
CA ILE A 187 1.98 9.50 16.20
C ILE A 187 3.25 9.67 15.35
N PRO A 188 4.21 8.73 15.39
CA PRO A 188 5.43 8.85 14.59
C PRO A 188 5.11 8.66 13.10
N GLU A 189 5.65 9.52 12.25
CA GLU A 189 5.46 9.50 10.78
C GLU A 189 4.05 9.86 10.29
N ASP A 190 3.34 10.75 11.00
CA ASP A 190 2.13 11.48 10.58
C ASP A 190 1.77 11.34 9.10
N LEU A 191 0.62 10.70 8.80
CA LEU A 191 0.06 10.44 7.46
C LEU A 191 0.96 10.89 6.28
N LEU A 192 1.96 10.10 5.95
CA LEU A 192 2.84 10.35 4.81
C LEU A 192 2.23 9.78 3.55
N ILE A 193 2.17 10.60 2.50
CA ILE A 193 1.53 10.26 1.23
C ILE A 193 2.57 10.41 0.14
N TYR A 194 2.80 9.34 -0.61
CA TYR A 194 3.62 9.43 -1.81
C TYR A 194 3.11 8.51 -2.92
N GLU A 195 3.43 8.90 -4.15
CA GLU A 195 3.21 8.05 -5.32
C GLU A 195 4.42 7.16 -5.53
N ARG A 196 4.16 5.90 -5.86
CA ARG A 196 5.23 5.01 -6.29
C ARG A 196 5.49 5.19 -7.78
N GLY A 197 6.77 5.27 -8.15
CA GLY A 197 7.17 5.30 -9.55
C GLY A 197 6.62 4.09 -10.31
N GLY A 198 6.04 4.30 -11.48
CA GLY A 198 5.48 3.23 -12.32
C GLY A 198 4.01 2.89 -12.06
N GLN A 199 3.40 3.38 -10.97
CA GLN A 199 1.97 3.20 -10.66
C GLN A 199 1.24 4.56 -10.65
N PRO A 200 0.76 5.05 -11.79
CA PRO A 200 0.24 6.41 -11.89
C PRO A 200 -1.07 6.63 -11.13
N LEU A 201 -1.75 5.57 -10.69
CA LEU A 201 -3.04 5.63 -10.00
C LEU A 201 -3.00 5.06 -8.58
N GLN A 202 -1.80 4.91 -7.98
CA GLN A 202 -1.65 4.35 -6.65
C GLN A 202 -0.98 5.34 -5.69
N LEU A 203 -1.47 5.40 -4.46
CA LEU A 203 -0.85 6.09 -3.35
C LEU A 203 -0.39 5.10 -2.29
N ILE A 204 0.79 5.34 -1.73
CA ILE A 204 1.25 4.70 -0.51
C ILE A 204 1.01 5.66 0.65
N LEU A 205 0.22 5.22 1.62
CA LEU A 205 -0.20 6.01 2.78
C LEU A 205 0.41 5.38 4.03
N THR A 206 1.47 5.98 4.57
CA THR A 206 1.99 5.59 5.88
C THR A 206 1.13 6.27 6.94
N VAL A 207 0.28 5.52 7.63
CA VAL A 207 -0.64 6.04 8.64
C VAL A 207 0.12 6.53 9.87
N GLY A 208 1.15 5.79 10.24
CA GLY A 208 2.03 6.05 11.37
C GLY A 208 2.78 4.78 11.78
N THR A 209 3.52 4.85 12.87
CA THR A 209 4.20 3.70 13.48
C THR A 209 3.49 3.29 14.77
N PHE A 210 3.05 2.04 14.86
CA PHE A 210 2.20 1.54 15.96
C PHE A 210 2.71 0.21 16.52
N ASP A 211 2.29 -0.13 17.73
CA ASP A 211 2.57 -1.42 18.37
C ASP A 211 1.51 -2.49 18.04
N GLU A 212 1.66 -3.70 18.60
CA GLU A 212 0.74 -4.82 18.38
C GLU A 212 -0.70 -4.49 18.82
N GLU A 213 -0.86 -3.67 19.86
CA GLU A 213 -2.16 -3.36 20.44
C GLU A 213 -3.03 -2.53 19.50
N PHE A 214 -2.43 -1.64 18.70
CA PHE A 214 -3.14 -0.92 17.64
C PHE A 214 -3.84 -1.87 16.66
N PHE A 215 -3.11 -2.88 16.16
CA PHE A 215 -3.65 -3.84 15.20
C PHE A 215 -4.65 -4.80 15.86
N ALA A 216 -4.37 -5.24 17.09
CA ALA A 216 -5.29 -6.07 17.87
C ALA A 216 -6.60 -5.37 18.25
N ARG A 217 -6.65 -4.03 18.16
CA ARG A 217 -7.84 -3.18 18.31
C ARG A 217 -8.36 -2.69 16.95
N ASP A 218 -8.33 -3.57 15.96
CA ASP A 218 -8.86 -3.37 14.61
C ASP A 218 -8.19 -2.25 13.79
N ALA A 219 -7.04 -1.73 14.22
CA ALA A 219 -6.31 -0.66 13.53
C ALA A 219 -7.22 0.50 13.09
N LYS A 220 -8.13 0.92 13.98
CA LYS A 220 -9.29 1.76 13.66
C LYS A 220 -8.95 3.04 12.88
N LEU A 221 -7.82 3.68 13.16
CA LEU A 221 -7.36 4.85 12.40
C LEU A 221 -7.09 4.51 10.92
N ALA A 222 -6.45 3.38 10.66
CA ALA A 222 -6.19 2.91 9.30
C ALA A 222 -7.51 2.56 8.59
N GLY A 223 -8.46 1.91 9.28
CA GLY A 223 -9.80 1.65 8.76
C GLY A 223 -10.55 2.92 8.35
N LEU A 224 -10.52 3.97 9.19
CA LEU A 224 -11.16 5.24 8.85
C LEU A 224 -10.49 5.98 7.68
N ILE A 225 -9.17 5.86 7.54
CA ILE A 225 -8.45 6.40 6.37
C ILE A 225 -8.80 5.60 5.11
N SER A 226 -8.97 4.28 5.23
CA SER A 226 -9.47 3.42 4.16
C SER A 226 -10.87 3.84 3.71
N ASP A 227 -11.82 4.02 4.63
CA ASP A 227 -13.17 4.50 4.32
C ASP A 227 -13.13 5.84 3.56
N LEU A 228 -12.21 6.74 3.95
CA LEU A 228 -12.02 8.01 3.26
C LEU A 228 -11.49 7.80 1.83
N VAL A 229 -10.55 6.88 1.63
CA VAL A 229 -10.06 6.51 0.29
C VAL A 229 -11.23 6.00 -0.57
N HIS A 230 -12.12 5.18 -0.01
CA HIS A 230 -13.31 4.69 -0.73
C HIS A 230 -14.27 5.83 -1.11
N GLU A 231 -14.56 6.77 -0.22
CA GLU A 231 -15.37 7.98 -0.55
C GLU A 231 -14.72 8.86 -1.63
N LEU A 232 -13.41 8.75 -1.77
CA LEU A 232 -12.61 9.48 -2.76
C LEU A 232 -12.49 8.74 -4.10
N GLY A 233 -13.14 7.60 -4.27
CA GLY A 233 -13.12 6.82 -5.51
C GLY A 233 -11.90 5.92 -5.64
N GLY A 234 -11.31 5.49 -4.51
CA GLY A 234 -10.26 4.48 -4.48
C GLY A 234 -10.68 3.18 -3.79
N THR A 235 -9.72 2.29 -3.62
CA THR A 235 -9.78 1.08 -2.79
C THR A 235 -8.42 0.88 -2.12
N THR A 236 -8.41 0.23 -0.98
CA THR A 236 -7.22 -0.14 -0.21
C THR A 236 -6.94 -1.64 -0.22
N MET A 237 -7.74 -2.43 -0.93
CA MET A 237 -7.63 -3.88 -0.96
C MET A 237 -7.52 -4.40 -2.40
N TRP A 238 -6.58 -5.32 -2.63
CA TRP A 238 -6.29 -5.85 -3.97
C TRP A 238 -7.50 -6.53 -4.63
N HIS A 239 -8.26 -7.31 -3.87
CA HIS A 239 -9.41 -8.05 -4.42
C HIS A 239 -10.52 -7.12 -4.94
N GLU A 240 -10.78 -6.01 -4.25
CA GLU A 240 -11.77 -5.02 -4.69
C GLU A 240 -11.36 -4.36 -6.01
N LEU A 241 -10.06 -4.09 -6.19
CA LEU A 241 -9.53 -3.56 -7.44
C LEU A 241 -9.78 -4.51 -8.61
N ASP A 242 -9.47 -5.80 -8.43
CA ASP A 242 -9.66 -6.82 -9.46
C ASP A 242 -11.13 -6.94 -9.89
N GLU A 243 -12.06 -6.95 -8.92
CA GLU A 243 -13.50 -6.97 -9.19
C GLU A 243 -13.96 -5.74 -9.96
N LYS A 244 -13.57 -4.54 -9.52
CA LYS A 244 -13.96 -3.27 -10.16
C LYS A 244 -13.40 -3.12 -11.57
N LEU A 245 -12.16 -3.53 -11.80
CA LEU A 245 -11.57 -3.55 -13.14
C LEU A 245 -12.29 -4.52 -14.07
N CYS A 246 -12.78 -5.65 -13.56
CA CYS A 246 -13.61 -6.59 -14.32
C CYS A 246 -14.97 -5.98 -14.70
N GLU A 247 -15.63 -5.27 -13.78
CA GLU A 247 -16.88 -4.55 -14.04
C GLU A 247 -16.73 -3.49 -15.14
N ILE A 248 -15.67 -2.67 -15.06
CA ILE A 248 -15.40 -1.60 -16.03
C ILE A 248 -15.19 -2.17 -17.43
N LYS A 249 -14.35 -3.21 -17.54
CA LYS A 249 -14.10 -3.89 -18.83
C LYS A 249 -15.37 -4.54 -19.38
N GLY A 250 -16.19 -5.15 -18.53
CA GLY A 250 -17.48 -5.75 -18.90
C GLY A 250 -18.48 -4.72 -19.44
N ASN A 251 -18.52 -3.53 -18.85
CA ASN A 251 -19.39 -2.44 -19.29
C ASN A 251 -18.93 -1.77 -20.58
N GLN A 252 -17.62 -1.61 -20.80
CA GLN A 252 -17.06 -1.13 -22.07
C GLN A 252 -17.39 -2.08 -23.23
N LEU A 253 -17.26 -3.40 -23.00
CA LEU A 253 -17.60 -4.40 -24.02
C LEU A 253 -19.11 -4.50 -24.31
N ARG A 254 -19.97 -4.05 -23.39
CA ARG A 254 -21.43 -3.98 -23.60
C ARG A 254 -21.89 -2.65 -24.21
N GLY A 255 -21.06 -1.60 -24.12
CA GLY A 255 -21.36 -0.25 -24.61
C GLY A 255 -21.16 -0.02 -26.11
N ASP A 256 -20.40 -0.86 -26.80
CA ASP A 256 -20.04 -0.66 -28.22
C ASP A 256 -21.08 -1.22 -29.24
N ASN A 257 -22.24 -1.69 -28.79
CA ASN A 257 -23.29 -2.26 -29.67
C ASN A 257 -24.55 -1.38 -29.85
N GLN A 258 -24.52 -0.10 -29.45
CA GLN A 258 -25.65 0.81 -29.70
C GLN A 258 -25.24 2.11 -30.38
N SER A 259 -24.73 2.02 -31.62
CA SER A 259 -24.91 3.10 -32.60
C SER A 259 -24.42 2.70 -34.00
N VAL A 260 -25.22 1.98 -34.80
CA VAL A 260 -25.41 2.27 -36.24
C VAL A 260 -26.74 1.65 -36.69
N GLN A 261 -27.80 2.45 -36.80
CA GLN A 261 -28.69 2.46 -37.97
C GLN A 261 -29.65 3.65 -37.85
N MET A 262 -29.17 4.79 -38.33
CA MET A 262 -30.01 5.83 -38.90
C MET A 262 -29.77 5.82 -40.43
N GLN A 263 -30.84 6.08 -41.18
CA GLN A 263 -30.99 6.09 -42.65
C GLN A 263 -31.36 4.73 -43.24
N MET A 264 -32.50 4.53 -43.92
CA MET A 264 -33.41 5.45 -44.63
C MET A 264 -34.86 5.32 -44.19
#